data_AF-A0A1W6KSH6-F1
#
_entry.id   AF-A0A1W6KSH6-F1
#
_cell.length_a   1.000
_cell.length_b   1.000
_cell.length_c   1.000
_cell.angle_alpha   90.00
_cell.angle_beta   90.00
_cell.angle_gamma   90.00
#
_symmetry.space_group_name_H-M   'P 1'
#
loop_
_entity.id
_entity.type
_entity.pdbx_description
1 polymer ?
#
loop_
_entity_poly.entity_id
_entity_poly.type
_entity_poly.pdbx_seq_one_letter_code
_entity_poly.pdbx_strand_id
1 'polypeptide(L)' 'MQKSLPHLVRLTAVLAVIGLAVAGCGRKGDLDPPSAAATKEGDVSKPTKQPGTVDKPFLLDPLL' A
#
# COMPACT_ATOMS: atom_id res chain seq x y z
N MET A 1 12.55 3.52 -39.39
CA MET A 1 12.13 4.66 -38.54
C MET A 1 13.33 5.18 -37.76
N GLN A 2 14.03 6.18 -38.27
CA GLN A 2 15.15 6.79 -37.57
C GLN A 2 14.57 7.87 -36.65
N LYS A 3 14.32 7.53 -35.37
CA LYS A 3 13.80 8.50 -34.40
C LYS A 3 14.81 9.65 -34.30
N SER A 4 14.34 10.86 -34.50
CA SER A 4 15.18 12.05 -34.41
C SER A 4 15.81 12.13 -33.02
N LEU A 5 17.13 12.32 -32.95
CA LEU A 5 17.90 12.49 -31.72
C LEU A 5 17.22 13.42 -30.68
N PRO A 6 16.65 14.59 -31.05
CA PRO A 6 15.93 15.44 -30.08
C PRO A 6 14.68 14.78 -29.51
N HIS A 7 14.00 13.91 -30.25
CA HIS A 7 12.81 13.20 -29.78
C HIS A 7 13.18 12.09 -28.78
N LEU A 8 14.35 11.47 -28.94
CA LEU A 8 14.87 10.50 -27.98
C LEU A 8 15.24 11.19 -26.66
N VAL A 9 15.95 12.32 -26.73
CA VAL A 9 16.36 13.11 -25.55
C VAL A 9 15.16 13.64 -24.76
N ARG A 10 14.13 14.12 -25.45
CA ARG A 10 12.89 14.57 -24.78
C ARG A 10 12.18 13.42 -24.08
N LEU A 11 12.11 12.26 -24.72
CA LEU A 11 11.42 11.09 -24.17
C LEU A 11 12.16 10.54 -22.94
N THR A 12 13.49 10.47 -22.97
CA THR A 12 14.28 10.04 -21.81
C THR A 12 14.18 11.03 -20.65
N ALA A 13 14.17 12.34 -20.93
CA ALA A 13 13.99 13.36 -19.89
C ALA A 13 12.63 13.24 -19.18
N VAL A 14 11.53 13.05 -19.93
CA VAL A 14 10.19 12.86 -19.36
C VAL A 14 10.13 11.61 -18.48
N LEU A 15 10.67 10.48 -18.96
CA LEU A 15 10.69 9.24 -18.19
C LEU A 15 11.52 9.36 -16.91
N ALA A 16 12.65 10.08 -16.96
CA ALA A 16 13.49 10.31 -15.78
C ALA A 16 12.75 11.12 -14.70
N VAL A 17 12.04 12.18 -15.09
CA VAL A 17 11.24 13.01 -14.16
C VAL A 17 10.13 12.19 -13.51
N ILE A 18 9.41 11.39 -14.29
CA ILE A 18 8.35 10.52 -13.77
C ILE A 18 8.93 9.48 -12.78
N GLY A 19 10.04 8.85 -13.15
CA GLY A 19 10.72 7.88 -12.28
C GLY A 19 11.15 8.49 -10.94
N LEU A 20 11.73 9.70 -10.98
CA LEU A 20 12.12 10.44 -9.77
C LEU A 20 10.90 10.84 -8.92
N ALA A 21 9.80 11.26 -9.54
CA ALA A 21 8.58 11.63 -8.81
C ALA A 21 7.96 10.42 -8.09
N VAL A 22 7.87 9.26 -8.75
CA VAL A 22 7.31 8.05 -8.13
C VAL A 22 8.23 7.51 -7.02
N ALA A 23 9.56 7.53 -7.24
CA ALA A 23 10.53 7.15 -6.22
C ALA A 23 10.56 8.13 -5.03
N GLY A 24 10.37 9.42 -5.29
CA GLY A 24 10.38 10.50 -4.30
C GLY A 24 9.10 10.57 -3.47
N CYS A 25 7.92 10.46 -4.09
CA CYS A 25 6.62 10.41 -3.39
C CYS A 25 6.42 9.09 -2.62
N GLY A 26 7.22 8.05 -2.92
CA GLY A 26 7.20 6.76 -2.26
C GLY A 26 8.26 6.58 -1.16
N ARG A 27 9.09 7.60 -0.86
CA ARG A 27 9.93 7.56 0.36
C ARG A 27 8.97 7.60 1.54
N LYS A 28 8.75 6.41 2.10
CA LYS A 28 8.01 6.17 3.33
C LYS A 28 8.54 7.14 4.39
N GLY A 29 7.84 8.26 4.55
CA GLY A 29 8.02 9.16 5.68
C GLY A 29 7.78 8.36 6.95
N ASP A 30 8.34 8.82 8.07
CA ASP A 30 8.05 8.20 9.35
C ASP A 30 6.53 8.05 9.46
N LEU A 31 6.06 6.81 9.46
CA LEU A 31 4.65 6.55 9.63
C LEU A 31 4.36 7.00 11.05
N ASP A 32 3.49 7.99 11.23
CA ASP A 32 3.03 8.36 12.56
C ASP A 32 2.74 7.08 13.33
N PRO A 33 3.39 6.86 14.49
CA PRO A 33 3.18 5.64 15.24
C PRO A 33 1.67 5.51 15.48
N PRO A 34 1.09 4.32 15.25
CA PRO A 34 -0.34 4.14 15.42
C PRO A 34 -0.71 4.66 16.81
N SER A 35 -1.65 5.61 16.86
CA SER A 35 -2.14 6.17 18.12
C SER A 35 -2.34 5.02 19.10
N ALA A 36 -1.86 5.16 20.33
CA ALA A 36 -2.02 4.13 21.37
C ALA A 36 -3.50 3.78 21.63
N ALA A 37 -4.46 4.52 21.06
CA ALA A 37 -5.87 4.14 20.98
C ALA A 37 -6.16 2.97 20.03
N ALA A 38 -5.37 2.75 18.97
CA ALA A 38 -5.50 1.67 18.00
C ALA A 38 -4.83 0.36 18.44
N THR A 39 -3.98 0.38 19.47
CA THR A 39 -3.27 -0.81 19.98
C THR A 39 -3.84 -1.35 21.29
N LYS A 40 -4.94 -0.79 21.81
CA LYS A 40 -5.59 -1.30 23.03
C LYS A 40 -6.16 -2.72 22.91
N GLU A 41 -6.18 -3.29 21.71
CA GLU A 41 -6.65 -4.66 21.46
C GLU A 41 -5.51 -5.63 21.06
N GLY A 42 -4.26 -5.17 21.07
CA GLY A 42 -3.13 -5.87 20.45
C GLY A 42 -2.04 -6.34 21.42
N ASP A 43 -2.37 -6.85 22.61
CA ASP A 43 -1.50 -7.89 23.19
C ASP A 43 -1.72 -9.15 22.36
N VAL A 44 -1.03 -9.23 21.22
CA VAL A 44 -1.13 -10.33 20.24
C VAL A 44 -0.61 -11.66 20.82
N SER A 45 -0.26 -11.70 22.11
CA SER A 45 0.21 -12.89 22.82
C SER A 45 -0.86 -13.49 23.75
N LYS A 46 -2.05 -12.88 23.88
CA LYS A 46 -3.16 -13.45 24.65
C LYS A 46 -4.41 -13.60 23.78
N PRO A 47 -4.98 -14.82 23.67
CA PRO A 47 -6.23 -15.01 22.95
C PRO A 47 -7.35 -14.30 23.71
N THR A 48 -7.82 -13.17 23.17
CA THR A 48 -9.06 -12.55 23.61
C THR A 48 -10.20 -13.48 23.22
N LYS A 49 -10.92 -14.00 24.23
CA LYS A 49 -12.10 -14.85 24.04
C LYS A 49 -13.19 -14.01 23.35
N GLN A 50 -13.31 -14.17 22.02
CA GLN A 50 -14.34 -13.49 21.24
C GLN A 50 -15.73 -13.89 21.79
N PRO A 51 -16.61 -12.92 22.08
CA PRO A 51 -17.97 -13.23 22.50
C PRO A 51 -18.70 -13.91 21.34
N GLY A 52 -19.10 -15.15 21.60
CA GLY A 52 -20.01 -16.00 20.79
C GLY A 52 -20.13 -15.60 19.33
N THR A 53 -19.21 -16.09 18.50
CA THR A 53 -19.31 -16.01 17.05
C THR A 53 -20.65 -16.62 16.64
N VAL A 54 -21.61 -15.79 16.28
CA VAL A 54 -22.75 -16.25 15.49
C VAL A 54 -22.15 -16.56 14.13
N ASP A 55 -22.06 -17.85 13.80
CA ASP A 55 -21.59 -18.33 12.51
C ASP A 55 -22.50 -17.80 11.40
N LYS A 56 -22.20 -16.60 10.92
CA LYS A 56 -22.92 -15.98 9.82
C LYS A 56 -22.13 -16.29 8.55
N PRO A 57 -22.72 -17.02 7.58
CA PRO A 57 -22.01 -17.39 6.36
C PRO A 57 -21.57 -16.12 5.64
N PHE A 58 -20.32 -16.14 5.18
CA PHE A 58 -19.76 -15.04 4.42
C PHE A 58 -20.43 -15.01 3.04
N LEU A 59 -20.82 -13.82 2.56
CA LEU A 59 -21.52 -13.70 1.27
C LEU A 59 -20.71 -14.24 0.09
N LEU A 60 -19.38 -14.35 0.24
CA LEU A 60 -18.47 -14.88 -0.79
C LEU A 60 -18.08 -16.35 -0.57
N ASP A 61 -18.59 -17.03 0.47
CA ASP A 61 -18.43 -18.49 0.59
C ASP A 61 -18.88 -19.27 -0.66
N PRO A 62 -19.94 -18.86 -1.39
CA PRO A 62 -20.34 -19.58 -2.61
C PRO A 62 -19.40 -19.38 -3.81
N LEU A 63 -18.39 -18.52 -3.69
CA LEU A 63 -17.46 -18.14 -4.77
C LEU A 63 -16.06 -18.75 -4.59
N LEU A 64 -15.85 -19.53 -3.54
CA LEU A 64 -14.63 -20.31 -3.24
C LEU A 64 -14.88 -21.80 -3.51
#